data_AF-A0A849MZ87-F1
#
_entry.id   AF-A0A849MZ87-F1
#
_cell.length_a   1.000
_cell.length_b   1.000
_cell.length_c   1.000
_cell.angle_alpha   90.00
_cell.angle_beta   90.00
_cell.angle_gamma   90.00
#
_symmetry.space_group_name_H-M   'P 1'
#
loop_
_entity.id
_entity.type
_entity.pdbx_description
1 polymer ?
#
loop_
_entity_poly.entity_id
_entity_poly.type
_entity_poly.pdbx_seq_one_letter_code
_entity_poly.pdbx_strand_id
1 'polypeptide(L)'
;MIDSTGSQGISLADALSHWCDSALQDAVRQVQANLSNGQLRQLKQIRLAGGSKPEKNAELTEGEFEDCWTEAKDVWTDLLDDFRGRVRDGQIYLSGVRTQPNPETERVEVPSVWIFDLTVDVAVGAVSGHGHRFTAVRVSSHRLDGEKLPPLGSRITVENVGDLTDDEILLLLEEHAKRVIAGPDAKLIAPGKISLLPIVKGKMRARAENGELCTTLAAEASALEAWIRSKVTLHQFPTAKTIEKTLGNEYKALKQRSTAEIQKSNP
;
A
#
# COMPACT_ATOMS: atom_id res chain seq x y z
N MET A 1 -15.63 -28.23 -15.22
CA MET A 1 -16.38 -27.33 -16.11
C MET A 1 -17.25 -26.44 -15.23
N ILE A 2 -16.74 -25.26 -14.85
CA ILE A 2 -17.51 -24.19 -14.22
C ILE A 2 -17.06 -22.89 -14.89
N ASP A 3 -18.02 -22.32 -15.62
CA ASP A 3 -18.29 -20.95 -16.06
C ASP A 3 -17.18 -20.00 -16.52
N SER A 4 -17.18 -19.82 -17.83
CA SER A 4 -16.69 -18.70 -18.61
C SER A 4 -17.68 -17.51 -18.61
N THR A 5 -17.97 -16.94 -17.44
CA THR A 5 -18.65 -15.65 -17.27
C THR A 5 -18.02 -14.85 -16.10
N GLY A 6 -16.99 -14.06 -16.43
CA GLY A 6 -16.58 -12.83 -15.71
C GLY A 6 -16.54 -12.84 -14.18
N SER A 7 -15.36 -13.16 -13.62
CA SER A 7 -14.80 -12.56 -12.40
C SER A 7 -15.67 -12.47 -11.12
N GLN A 8 -16.59 -13.40 -10.88
CA GLN A 8 -17.37 -13.41 -9.63
C GLN A 8 -16.61 -14.16 -8.53
N GLY A 9 -15.69 -13.49 -7.84
CA GLY A 9 -15.04 -14.04 -6.65
C GLY A 9 -16.04 -14.54 -5.58
N ILE A 10 -15.58 -15.40 -4.68
CA ILE A 10 -16.39 -15.97 -3.59
C ILE A 10 -16.51 -15.01 -2.41
N SER A 11 -17.42 -15.27 -1.46
CA SER A 11 -17.57 -14.42 -0.27
C SER A 11 -16.34 -14.52 0.65
N LEU A 12 -16.13 -13.54 1.55
CA LEU A 12 -15.06 -13.63 2.57
C LEU A 12 -15.18 -14.90 3.41
N ALA A 13 -16.41 -15.29 3.78
CA ALA A 13 -16.68 -16.50 4.56
C ALA A 13 -16.21 -17.77 3.86
N ASP A 14 -16.58 -17.90 2.58
CA ASP A 14 -16.22 -19.06 1.76
C ASP A 14 -14.70 -19.07 1.49
N ALA A 15 -14.11 -17.89 1.31
CA ALA A 15 -12.68 -17.72 1.07
C ALA A 15 -11.83 -18.25 2.23
N LEU A 16 -12.23 -17.98 3.47
CA LEU A 16 -11.55 -18.52 4.64
C LEU A 16 -11.60 -20.05 4.69
N SER A 17 -12.73 -20.64 4.28
CA SER A 17 -12.87 -22.10 4.24
C SER A 17 -12.13 -22.73 3.05
N HIS A 18 -11.93 -21.98 1.97
CA HIS A 18 -11.38 -22.49 0.73
C HIS A 18 -9.85 -22.36 0.65
N TRP A 19 -9.28 -21.25 1.12
CA TRP A 19 -7.86 -20.94 0.91
C TRP A 19 -7.01 -20.97 2.18
N CYS A 20 -7.57 -20.77 3.37
CA CYS A 20 -6.75 -20.73 4.57
C CYS A 20 -6.26 -22.12 5.01
N ASP A 21 -5.26 -22.15 5.88
CA ASP A 21 -4.72 -23.39 6.45
C ASP A 21 -5.82 -24.26 7.11
N SER A 22 -5.87 -25.54 6.75
CA SER A 22 -6.93 -26.45 7.21
C SER A 22 -6.90 -26.68 8.73
N ALA A 23 -5.72 -26.67 9.36
CA ALA A 23 -5.60 -26.84 10.80
C ALA A 23 -6.18 -25.62 11.55
N LEU A 24 -5.98 -24.40 11.02
CA LEU A 24 -6.59 -23.19 11.58
C LEU A 24 -8.11 -23.19 11.39
N GLN A 25 -8.59 -23.65 10.24
CA GLN A 25 -10.03 -23.81 10.00
C GLN A 25 -10.66 -24.80 11.00
N ASP A 26 -10.00 -25.93 11.24
CA ASP A 26 -10.49 -26.96 12.17
C ASP A 26 -10.47 -26.48 13.63
N ALA A 27 -9.44 -25.74 14.03
CA ALA A 27 -9.38 -25.09 15.34
C ALA A 27 -10.56 -24.12 15.54
N VAL A 28 -10.86 -23.27 14.55
CA VAL A 28 -12.03 -22.38 14.60
C VAL A 28 -13.33 -23.19 14.68
N ARG A 29 -13.49 -24.24 13.86
CA ARG A 29 -14.70 -25.09 13.91
C ARG A 29 -14.89 -25.76 15.27
N GLN A 30 -13.81 -26.21 15.89
CA GLN A 30 -13.83 -26.85 17.21
C GLN A 30 -14.30 -25.87 18.30
N VAL A 31 -13.75 -24.66 18.33
CA VAL A 31 -14.18 -23.65 19.32
C VAL A 31 -15.62 -23.20 19.05
N GLN A 32 -16.01 -23.03 17.79
CA GLN A 32 -17.38 -22.67 17.42
C GLN A 32 -18.42 -23.75 17.73
N ALA A 33 -18.01 -25.02 17.88
CA ALA A 33 -18.89 -26.10 18.32
C ALA A 33 -19.35 -25.91 19.78
N ASN A 34 -18.58 -25.18 20.58
CA ASN A 34 -18.89 -24.89 21.98
C ASN A 34 -19.73 -23.62 22.17
N LEU A 35 -19.90 -22.82 21.11
CA LEU A 35 -20.57 -21.52 21.17
C LEU A 35 -21.93 -21.54 20.46
N SER A 36 -22.93 -20.92 21.10
CA SER A 36 -24.22 -20.67 20.48
C SER A 36 -24.13 -19.59 19.39
N ASN A 37 -25.12 -19.55 18.48
CA ASN A 37 -25.19 -18.49 17.46
C ASN A 37 -25.33 -17.08 18.08
N GLY A 38 -25.94 -16.97 19.26
CA GLY A 38 -26.04 -15.70 19.98
C GLY A 38 -24.66 -15.19 20.44
N GLN A 39 -23.85 -16.09 21.00
CA GLN A 39 -22.49 -15.79 21.45
C GLN A 39 -21.56 -15.48 20.26
N LEU A 40 -21.64 -16.24 19.16
CA LEU A 40 -20.89 -15.94 17.94
C LEU A 40 -21.22 -14.55 17.37
N ARG A 41 -22.49 -14.12 17.44
CA ARG A 41 -22.88 -12.76 17.03
C ARG A 41 -22.28 -11.68 17.93
N GLN A 42 -22.16 -11.92 19.23
CA GLN A 42 -21.50 -10.98 20.14
C GLN A 42 -20.02 -10.81 19.80
N LEU A 43 -19.38 -11.88 19.32
CA LEU A 43 -18.00 -11.87 18.79
C LEU A 43 -17.87 -11.21 17.41
N LYS A 44 -18.98 -10.81 16.77
CA LYS A 44 -19.04 -10.42 15.35
C LYS A 44 -18.46 -11.49 14.40
N GLN A 45 -18.51 -12.75 14.82
CA GLN A 45 -18.02 -13.88 14.06
C GLN A 45 -19.18 -14.59 13.37
N ILE A 46 -18.88 -15.24 12.25
CA ILE A 46 -19.80 -16.15 11.58
C ILE A 46 -19.37 -17.59 11.81
N ARG A 47 -20.31 -18.52 11.81
CA ARG A 47 -19.99 -19.94 11.80
C ARG A 47 -19.34 -20.29 10.45
N LEU A 48 -18.14 -20.84 10.46
CA LEU A 48 -17.50 -21.32 9.23
C LEU A 48 -18.27 -22.52 8.67
N ALA A 49 -18.29 -22.64 7.34
CA ALA A 49 -18.97 -23.74 6.67
C ALA A 49 -18.40 -25.09 7.15
N GLY A 50 -19.29 -26.08 7.34
CA GLY A 50 -18.95 -27.40 7.86
C GLY A 50 -18.88 -27.50 9.39
N GLY A 51 -19.02 -26.40 10.13
CA GLY A 51 -19.13 -26.46 11.59
C GLY A 51 -20.44 -27.12 12.03
N SER A 52 -20.34 -28.20 12.81
CA SER A 52 -21.49 -28.85 13.47
C SER A 52 -22.28 -27.83 14.28
N LYS A 53 -23.61 -28.00 14.38
CA LYS A 53 -24.41 -27.25 15.36
C LYS A 53 -23.90 -27.56 16.77
N PRO A 54 -23.95 -26.60 17.71
CA PRO A 54 -23.48 -26.85 19.06
C PRO A 54 -24.16 -28.08 19.63
N GLU A 55 -23.37 -29.04 20.12
CA GLU A 55 -23.89 -30.30 20.65
C GLU A 55 -24.60 -30.11 21.99
N LYS A 56 -24.29 -29.01 22.70
CA LYS A 56 -24.87 -28.69 24.00
C LYS A 56 -25.38 -27.26 24.01
N ASN A 57 -26.66 -27.09 24.35
CA ASN A 57 -27.23 -25.83 24.83
C ASN A 57 -26.94 -25.63 26.33
N ALA A 58 -25.86 -26.23 26.86
CA ALA A 58 -25.51 -26.03 28.25
C ALA A 58 -25.06 -24.58 28.42
N GLU A 59 -25.72 -23.84 29.31
CA GLU A 59 -25.28 -22.50 29.68
C GLU A 59 -23.88 -22.61 30.27
N LEU A 60 -22.88 -22.11 29.54
CA LEU A 60 -21.52 -21.97 30.07
C LEU A 60 -21.58 -21.07 31.30
N THR A 61 -20.82 -21.41 32.33
CA THR A 61 -20.58 -20.48 33.43
C THR A 61 -19.84 -19.23 32.91
N GLU A 62 -19.88 -18.14 33.67
CA GLU A 62 -19.21 -16.89 33.28
C GLU A 62 -17.72 -17.08 33.00
N GLY A 63 -17.02 -17.86 33.82
CA GLY A 63 -15.60 -18.19 33.62
C GLY A 63 -15.35 -19.07 32.40
N GLU A 64 -16.14 -20.13 32.19
CA GLU A 64 -16.02 -20.97 30.99
C GLU A 64 -16.31 -20.20 29.70
N PHE A 65 -17.23 -19.22 29.77
CA PHE A 65 -17.51 -18.34 28.66
C PHE A 65 -16.34 -17.41 28.37
N GLU A 66 -15.69 -16.83 29.38
CA GLU A 66 -14.52 -15.95 29.22
C GLU A 66 -13.30 -16.71 28.65
N ASP A 67 -13.05 -17.93 29.12
CA ASP A 67 -12.00 -18.81 28.60
C ASP A 67 -12.28 -19.16 27.12
N CYS A 68 -13.50 -19.62 26.81
CA CYS A 68 -13.90 -19.96 25.44
C CYS A 68 -13.91 -18.72 24.52
N TRP A 69 -14.24 -17.55 25.04
CA TRP A 69 -14.19 -16.28 24.31
C TRP A 69 -12.76 -15.90 23.93
N THR A 70 -11.83 -16.04 24.88
CA THR A 70 -10.40 -15.75 24.64
C THR A 70 -9.83 -16.71 23.61
N GLU A 71 -10.07 -18.01 23.79
CA GLU A 71 -9.65 -19.03 22.82
C GLU A 71 -10.24 -18.76 21.43
N ALA A 72 -11.53 -18.45 21.34
CA ALA A 72 -12.21 -18.14 20.08
C ALA A 72 -11.60 -16.92 19.38
N LYS A 73 -11.19 -15.91 20.14
CA LYS A 73 -10.57 -14.70 19.59
C LYS A 73 -9.18 -14.99 19.03
N ASP A 74 -8.40 -15.81 19.72
CA ASP A 74 -7.03 -16.15 19.33
C ASP A 74 -7.03 -17.00 18.05
N VAL A 75 -7.81 -18.08 18.00
CA VAL A 75 -7.88 -18.93 16.78
C VAL A 75 -8.44 -18.18 15.57
N TRP A 76 -9.36 -17.23 15.78
CA TRP A 76 -9.84 -16.35 14.70
C TRP A 76 -8.79 -15.34 14.24
N THR A 77 -7.95 -14.86 15.17
CA THR A 77 -6.86 -13.95 14.83
C THR A 77 -5.84 -14.67 13.95
N ASP A 78 -5.45 -15.89 14.33
CA ASP A 78 -4.52 -16.71 13.55
C ASP A 78 -5.07 -17.02 12.14
N LEU A 79 -6.35 -17.39 12.03
CA LEU A 79 -6.99 -17.65 10.74
C LEU A 79 -7.02 -16.38 9.85
N LEU A 80 -7.34 -15.22 10.43
CA LEU A 80 -7.33 -13.96 9.71
C LEU A 80 -5.92 -13.53 9.31
N ASP A 81 -4.91 -13.83 10.12
CA ASP A 81 -3.52 -13.50 9.80
C ASP A 81 -2.97 -14.39 8.67
N ASP A 82 -3.34 -15.68 8.63
CA ASP A 82 -3.09 -16.53 7.45
C ASP A 82 -3.78 -15.94 6.20
N PHE A 83 -5.07 -15.58 6.30
CA PHE A 83 -5.79 -14.95 5.20
C PHE A 83 -5.12 -13.67 4.70
N ARG A 84 -4.73 -12.76 5.61
CA ARG A 84 -4.00 -11.52 5.29
C ARG A 84 -2.65 -11.81 4.64
N GLY A 85 -1.93 -12.82 5.14
CA GLY A 85 -0.68 -13.30 4.55
C GLY A 85 -0.85 -13.70 3.09
N ARG A 86 -1.89 -14.48 2.79
CA ARG A 86 -2.21 -14.93 1.42
C ARG A 86 -2.58 -13.79 0.49
N VAL A 87 -3.34 -12.80 0.98
CA VAL A 87 -3.65 -11.58 0.20
C VAL A 87 -2.38 -10.76 -0.07
N ARG A 88 -1.53 -10.57 0.95
CA ARG A 88 -0.25 -9.85 0.82
C ARG A 88 0.66 -10.53 -0.20
N ASP A 89 0.74 -11.85 -0.15
CA ASP A 89 1.62 -12.66 -0.99
C ASP A 89 1.04 -12.87 -2.41
N GLY A 90 -0.13 -12.27 -2.70
CA GLY A 90 -0.74 -12.28 -4.03
C GLY A 90 -1.32 -13.64 -4.42
N GLN A 91 -1.56 -14.53 -3.46
CA GLN A 91 -2.21 -15.83 -3.71
C GLN A 91 -3.72 -15.66 -3.96
N ILE A 92 -4.30 -14.67 -3.30
CA ILE A 92 -5.72 -14.29 -3.42
C ILE A 92 -5.84 -12.77 -3.47
N TYR A 93 -6.92 -12.30 -4.08
CA TYR A 93 -7.19 -10.89 -4.29
C TYR A 93 -8.55 -10.53 -3.74
N LEU A 94 -8.65 -9.33 -3.18
CA LEU A 94 -9.88 -8.78 -2.64
C LEU A 94 -10.44 -7.73 -3.58
N SER A 95 -11.75 -7.73 -3.75
CA SER A 95 -12.45 -6.72 -4.52
C SER A 95 -13.77 -6.36 -3.85
N GLY A 96 -14.14 -5.09 -3.81
CA GLY A 96 -15.33 -4.62 -3.12
C GLY A 96 -15.86 -3.30 -3.67
N VAL A 97 -17.07 -2.93 -3.28
CA VAL A 97 -17.65 -1.62 -3.61
C VAL A 97 -17.18 -0.63 -2.55
N ARG A 98 -16.43 0.39 -2.96
CA ARG A 98 -15.95 1.42 -2.04
C ARG A 98 -17.10 2.31 -1.61
N THR A 99 -17.35 2.45 -0.32
CA THR A 99 -18.37 3.33 0.25
C THR A 99 -17.78 4.58 0.91
N GLN A 100 -16.48 4.57 1.21
CA GLN A 100 -15.74 5.70 1.78
C GLN A 100 -14.29 5.75 1.24
N PRO A 101 -13.69 6.95 1.13
CA PRO A 101 -14.32 8.26 1.34
C PRO A 101 -15.19 8.69 0.15
N ASN A 102 -14.87 8.20 -1.06
CA ASN A 102 -15.62 8.46 -2.29
C ASN A 102 -16.40 7.20 -2.67
N PRO A 103 -17.72 7.20 -2.52
CA PRO A 103 -18.54 6.07 -2.90
C PRO A 103 -18.40 5.76 -4.39
N GLU A 104 -18.26 4.48 -4.70
CA GLU A 104 -18.23 3.95 -6.06
C GLU A 104 -19.43 3.04 -6.28
N THR A 105 -19.88 2.95 -7.52
CA THR A 105 -20.95 2.04 -7.93
C THR A 105 -20.39 0.70 -8.43
N GLU A 106 -19.14 0.70 -8.88
CA GLU A 106 -18.46 -0.48 -9.40
C GLU A 106 -17.58 -1.12 -8.34
N ARG A 107 -17.26 -2.40 -8.56
CA ARG A 107 -16.36 -3.13 -7.69
C ARG A 107 -14.93 -2.81 -8.08
N VAL A 108 -14.12 -2.41 -7.12
CA VAL A 108 -12.69 -2.12 -7.29
C VAL A 108 -11.84 -3.10 -6.49
N GLU A 109 -10.57 -3.25 -6.87
CA GLU A 109 -9.60 -4.02 -6.10
C GLU A 109 -9.33 -3.32 -4.75
N VAL A 110 -9.36 -4.09 -3.66
CA VAL A 110 -8.94 -3.61 -2.35
C VAL A 110 -7.41 -3.71 -2.31
N PRO A 111 -6.68 -2.61 -2.06
CA PRO A 111 -5.22 -2.63 -2.09
C PRO A 111 -4.64 -3.63 -1.08
N SER A 112 -3.94 -4.66 -1.58
CA SER A 112 -3.33 -5.70 -0.73
C SER A 112 -2.26 -5.15 0.21
N VAL A 113 -1.62 -4.03 -0.15
CA VAL A 113 -0.62 -3.34 0.68
C VAL A 113 -1.17 -2.85 2.02
N TRP A 114 -2.48 -2.68 2.14
CA TRP A 114 -3.11 -2.23 3.39
C TRP A 114 -3.63 -3.39 4.24
N ILE A 115 -3.58 -4.64 3.76
CA ILE A 115 -4.39 -5.72 4.32
C ILE A 115 -4.18 -6.01 5.81
N PHE A 116 -2.98 -5.74 6.35
CA PHE A 116 -2.67 -5.87 7.78
C PHE A 116 -3.21 -4.71 8.62
N ASP A 117 -3.38 -3.54 8.04
CA ASP A 117 -3.97 -2.38 8.69
C ASP A 117 -5.50 -2.34 8.54
N LEU A 118 -6.05 -3.21 7.69
CA LEU A 118 -7.49 -3.31 7.47
C LEU A 118 -8.14 -4.26 8.48
N THR A 119 -9.26 -3.79 9.01
CA THR A 119 -10.22 -4.63 9.73
C THR A 119 -11.06 -5.39 8.71
N VAL A 120 -11.05 -6.72 8.80
CA VAL A 120 -11.87 -7.62 7.96
C VAL A 120 -13.11 -8.02 8.75
N ASP A 121 -14.27 -7.50 8.36
CA ASP A 121 -15.56 -7.88 8.94
C ASP A 121 -16.21 -8.93 8.04
N VAL A 122 -15.92 -10.19 8.35
CA VAL A 122 -16.40 -11.34 7.60
C VAL A 122 -17.92 -11.45 7.66
N ALA A 123 -18.53 -11.07 8.79
CA ALA A 123 -19.97 -11.19 9.01
C ALA A 123 -20.79 -10.31 8.09
N VAL A 124 -20.32 -9.08 7.85
CA VAL A 124 -20.99 -8.13 6.95
C VAL A 124 -20.38 -8.10 5.55
N GLY A 125 -19.33 -8.90 5.30
CA GLY A 125 -18.66 -8.95 4.00
C GLY A 125 -17.95 -7.63 3.66
N ALA A 126 -17.29 -7.00 4.64
CA ALA A 126 -16.69 -5.68 4.49
C ALA A 126 -15.23 -5.64 4.97
N VAL A 127 -14.50 -4.66 4.46
CA VAL A 127 -13.11 -4.37 4.86
C VAL A 127 -12.98 -2.87 5.07
N SER A 128 -12.36 -2.43 6.17
CA SER A 128 -12.20 -1.01 6.48
C SER A 128 -10.90 -0.67 7.19
N GLY A 129 -10.36 0.51 6.93
CA GLY A 129 -9.14 1.04 7.54
C GLY A 129 -8.59 2.21 6.71
N HIS A 130 -7.70 3.02 7.29
CA HIS A 130 -7.11 4.19 6.61
C HIS A 130 -8.13 5.17 5.98
N GLY A 131 -9.31 5.33 6.60
CA GLY A 131 -10.39 6.18 6.07
C GLY A 131 -11.15 5.57 4.87
N HIS A 132 -10.85 4.33 4.49
CA HIS A 132 -11.53 3.60 3.44
C HIS A 132 -12.48 2.55 4.02
N ARG A 133 -13.59 2.32 3.31
CA ARG A 133 -14.52 1.23 3.58
C ARG A 133 -14.96 0.60 2.27
N PHE A 134 -14.81 -0.72 2.19
CA PHE A 134 -15.25 -1.55 1.08
C PHE A 134 -16.33 -2.50 1.58
N THR A 135 -17.40 -2.65 0.79
CA THR A 135 -18.54 -3.53 1.09
C THR A 135 -18.78 -4.50 -0.05
N ALA A 136 -19.59 -5.53 0.18
CA ALA A 136 -19.83 -6.61 -0.78
C ALA A 136 -18.51 -7.22 -1.30
N VAL A 137 -17.55 -7.38 -0.38
CA VAL A 137 -16.19 -7.82 -0.68
C VAL A 137 -16.22 -9.27 -1.16
N ARG A 138 -15.54 -9.51 -2.28
CA ARG A 138 -15.33 -10.82 -2.89
C ARG A 138 -13.85 -11.13 -2.99
N VAL A 139 -13.55 -12.41 -3.00
CA VAL A 139 -12.19 -12.93 -3.01
C VAL A 139 -12.01 -13.83 -4.24
N SER A 140 -10.90 -13.67 -4.95
CA SER A 140 -10.60 -14.45 -6.16
C SER A 140 -9.12 -14.82 -6.23
N SER A 141 -8.81 -15.89 -6.96
CA SER A 141 -7.43 -16.29 -7.29
C SER A 141 -6.80 -15.46 -8.42
N HIS A 142 -7.58 -14.58 -9.05
CA HIS A 142 -7.16 -13.71 -10.13
C HIS A 142 -7.52 -12.27 -9.79
N ARG A 143 -6.74 -11.32 -10.30
CA ARG A 143 -7.06 -9.89 -10.18
C ARG A 143 -8.31 -9.56 -10.99
N LEU A 144 -8.99 -8.49 -10.62
CA LEU A 144 -10.06 -7.96 -11.46
C LEU A 144 -9.40 -7.42 -12.75
N ASP A 145 -9.68 -8.06 -13.88
CA ASP A 145 -9.20 -7.59 -15.18
C ASP A 145 -9.81 -6.21 -15.46
N GLY A 146 -9.05 -5.14 -15.24
CA GLY A 146 -9.55 -3.78 -15.42
C GLY A 146 -8.48 -2.71 -15.42
N GLU A 147 -7.48 -2.80 -14.56
CA GLU A 147 -6.27 -2.00 -14.65
C GLU A 147 -5.09 -2.91 -14.36
N LYS A 148 -4.17 -3.03 -15.33
CA LYS A 148 -2.78 -3.25 -14.96
C LYS A 148 -2.44 -2.08 -14.05
N LEU A 149 -2.52 -2.28 -12.74
CA LEU A 149 -1.73 -1.48 -11.81
C LEU A 149 -0.35 -1.42 -12.47
N PRO A 150 0.22 -0.21 -12.71
CA PRO A 150 1.57 -0.12 -13.21
C PRO A 150 2.39 -1.10 -12.38
N PRO A 151 3.18 -1.99 -13.03
CA PRO A 151 3.84 -3.09 -12.35
C PRO A 151 4.36 -2.51 -11.06
N LEU A 152 3.93 -3.08 -9.91
CA LEU A 152 4.31 -2.61 -8.58
C LEU A 152 5.82 -2.44 -8.62
N GLY A 153 6.26 -1.22 -8.89
CA GLY A 153 7.66 -0.87 -8.98
C GLY A 153 8.16 -1.22 -7.61
N SER A 154 9.08 -2.19 -7.57
CA SER A 154 9.85 -2.65 -6.44
C SER A 154 9.32 -2.10 -5.12
N ARG A 155 8.47 -2.87 -4.41
CA ARG A 155 7.98 -2.54 -3.07
C ARG A 155 9.08 -1.81 -2.31
N ILE A 156 8.90 -0.54 -1.97
CA ILE A 156 9.98 0.24 -1.36
C ILE A 156 10.30 -0.40 0.00
N THR A 157 11.44 -1.07 0.07
CA THR A 157 12.01 -1.68 1.27
C THR A 157 13.30 -0.96 1.61
N VAL A 158 13.79 -1.11 2.85
CA VAL A 158 15.04 -0.45 3.27
C VAL A 158 16.20 -0.81 2.33
N GLU A 159 16.18 -2.02 1.78
CA GLU A 159 17.21 -2.56 0.90
C GLU A 159 17.19 -1.95 -0.51
N ASN A 160 16.05 -1.48 -1.01
CA ASN A 160 15.92 -0.93 -2.37
C ASN A 160 15.68 0.59 -2.41
N VAL A 161 15.62 1.26 -1.25
CA VAL A 161 15.55 2.74 -1.18
C VAL A 161 16.71 3.39 -1.93
N GLY A 162 17.89 2.74 -1.97
CA GLY A 162 19.05 3.22 -2.72
C GLY A 162 18.89 3.16 -4.25
N ASP A 163 17.97 2.34 -4.74
CA ASP A 163 17.71 2.14 -6.17
C ASP A 163 16.61 3.05 -6.71
N LEU A 164 15.96 3.83 -5.83
CA LEU A 164 14.93 4.77 -6.23
C LEU A 164 15.50 5.87 -7.11
N THR A 165 14.83 6.10 -8.22
CA THR A 165 15.12 7.24 -9.09
C THR A 165 14.70 8.54 -8.41
N ASP A 166 15.34 9.64 -8.81
CA ASP A 166 14.98 10.99 -8.35
C ASP A 166 13.48 11.29 -8.56
N ASP A 167 12.89 10.82 -9.67
CA ASP A 167 11.47 11.01 -9.98
C ASP A 167 10.55 10.22 -9.03
N GLU A 168 10.94 9.00 -8.63
CA GLU A 168 10.19 8.21 -7.65
C GLU A 168 10.26 8.82 -6.25
N ILE A 169 11.43 9.33 -5.85
CA ILE A 169 11.61 10.04 -4.58
C ILE A 169 10.71 11.27 -4.52
N LEU A 170 10.65 12.05 -5.60
CA LEU A 170 9.79 13.24 -5.67
C LEU A 170 8.31 12.89 -5.59
N LEU A 171 7.88 11.82 -6.26
CA LEU A 171 6.50 11.33 -6.21
C LEU A 171 6.09 10.94 -4.78
N LEU A 172 6.96 10.24 -4.05
CA LEU A 172 6.71 9.85 -2.66
C LEU A 172 6.61 11.05 -1.72
N LEU A 173 7.48 12.05 -1.92
CA LEU A 173 7.47 13.28 -1.13
C LEU A 173 6.19 14.10 -1.35
N GLU A 174 5.65 14.10 -2.56
CA GLU A 174 4.41 14.80 -2.88
C GLU A 174 3.17 14.05 -2.37
N GLU A 175 3.16 12.73 -2.47
CA GLU A 175 2.10 11.89 -1.90
C GLU A 175 2.06 12.00 -0.37
N HIS A 176 3.24 12.03 0.29
CA HIS A 176 3.33 12.28 1.72
C HIS A 176 2.79 13.67 2.08
N ALA A 177 3.15 14.73 1.33
CA ALA A 177 2.65 16.08 1.56
C ALA A 177 1.12 16.17 1.42
N LYS A 178 0.54 15.52 0.40
CA LYS A 178 -0.92 15.45 0.23
C LYS A 178 -1.62 14.83 1.43
N ARG A 179 -1.11 13.71 1.95
CA ARG A 179 -1.69 13.00 3.10
C ARG A 179 -1.61 13.81 4.39
N VAL A 180 -0.50 14.51 4.60
CA VAL A 180 -0.32 15.40 5.77
C VAL A 180 -1.26 16.60 5.69
N ILE A 181 -1.49 17.18 4.50
CA ILE A 181 -2.40 18.32 4.31
C ILE A 181 -3.88 17.90 4.39
N ALA A 182 -4.23 16.71 3.91
CA ALA A 182 -5.61 16.23 3.84
C ALA A 182 -6.17 15.66 5.17
N GLY A 183 -5.33 15.47 6.19
CA GLY A 183 -5.75 14.90 7.48
C GLY A 183 -6.46 15.92 8.39
N PRO A 184 -7.71 15.67 8.83
CA PRO A 184 -8.45 16.60 9.69
C PRO A 184 -7.83 16.81 11.09
N ASP A 185 -7.01 15.86 11.57
CA ASP A 185 -6.30 15.90 12.85
C ASP A 185 -4.78 16.08 12.71
N ALA A 186 -4.29 16.52 11.55
CA ALA A 186 -2.86 16.69 11.32
C ALA A 186 -2.29 17.80 12.22
N LYS A 187 -1.77 17.41 13.39
CA LYS A 187 -0.82 18.23 14.16
C LYS A 187 0.46 18.33 13.33
N LEU A 188 0.45 19.29 12.39
CA LEU A 188 1.56 19.64 11.52
C LEU A 188 2.80 19.96 12.35
N ILE A 189 3.68 18.96 12.53
CA ILE A 189 5.10 19.26 12.46
C ILE A 189 5.32 19.49 10.98
N ALA A 190 5.30 20.76 10.55
CA ALA A 190 5.64 21.12 9.18
C ALA A 190 6.92 20.34 8.82
N PRO A 191 6.91 19.54 7.73
CA PRO A 191 8.03 18.67 7.41
C PRO A 191 9.30 19.52 7.48
N GLY A 192 10.20 19.18 8.40
CA GLY A 192 11.42 19.94 8.60
C GLY A 192 12.06 20.11 7.23
N LYS A 193 12.25 21.35 6.78
CA LYS A 193 12.56 21.74 5.38
C LYS A 193 13.44 20.71 4.68
N ILE A 194 12.82 19.74 3.99
CA ILE A 194 13.56 18.71 3.27
C ILE A 194 14.22 19.43 2.10
N SER A 195 15.54 19.47 2.11
CA SER A 195 16.29 20.14 1.06
C SER A 195 16.19 19.32 -0.23
N LEU A 196 15.63 19.90 -1.29
CA LEU A 196 15.59 19.27 -2.62
C LEU A 196 16.91 19.42 -3.40
N LEU A 197 17.92 20.10 -2.83
CA LEU A 197 19.23 20.31 -3.48
C LEU A 197 19.99 19.01 -3.84
N PRO A 198 19.97 17.93 -3.02
CA PRO A 198 20.59 16.66 -3.40
C PRO A 198 19.97 16.06 -4.67
N ILE A 199 18.65 16.13 -4.83
CA ILE A 199 17.92 15.64 -6.01
C ILE A 199 18.27 16.50 -7.24
N VAL A 200 18.26 17.83 -7.09
CA VAL A 200 18.69 18.75 -8.15
C VAL A 200 20.14 18.49 -8.57
N LYS A 201 21.01 18.15 -7.62
CA LYS A 201 22.40 17.76 -7.90
C LYS A 201 22.48 16.44 -8.68
N GLY A 202 21.69 15.44 -8.31
CA GLY A 202 21.55 14.17 -9.04
C GLY A 202 21.15 14.41 -10.49
N LYS A 203 20.10 15.21 -10.71
CA LYS A 203 19.65 15.57 -12.06
C LYS A 203 20.71 16.29 -12.90
N MET A 204 21.48 17.21 -12.30
CA MET A 204 22.58 17.90 -13.00
C MET A 204 23.68 16.92 -13.45
N ARG A 205 23.99 15.91 -12.64
CA ARG A 205 24.97 14.86 -13.00
C ARG A 205 24.46 14.00 -14.15
N ALA A 206 23.21 13.53 -14.08
CA ALA A 206 22.59 12.76 -15.15
C ALA A 206 22.56 13.54 -16.48
N ARG A 207 22.24 14.85 -16.43
CA ARG A 207 22.32 15.73 -17.61
C ARG A 207 23.74 15.86 -18.16
N ALA A 208 24.75 15.89 -17.29
CA ALA A 208 26.15 15.89 -17.72
C ALA A 208 26.56 14.56 -18.39
N GLU A 209 26.16 13.43 -17.81
CA GLU A 209 26.41 12.08 -18.36
C GLU A 209 25.76 11.90 -19.74
N ASN A 210 24.60 12.50 -19.96
CA ASN A 210 23.87 12.47 -21.23
C ASN A 210 24.30 13.57 -22.23
N GLY A 211 25.29 14.40 -21.89
CA GLY A 211 25.71 15.52 -22.75
C GLY A 211 24.70 16.66 -22.88
N GLU A 212 23.69 16.70 -22.01
CA GLU A 212 22.60 17.69 -22.00
C GLU A 212 22.91 18.94 -21.16
N LEU A 213 24.10 19.01 -20.55
CA LEU A 213 24.48 20.09 -19.65
C LEU A 213 24.55 21.43 -20.41
N CYS A 214 23.80 22.43 -19.95
CA CYS A 214 23.76 23.75 -20.58
C CYS A 214 25.16 24.40 -20.67
N THR A 215 25.28 25.39 -21.56
CA THR A 215 26.55 26.10 -21.82
C THR A 215 26.99 27.02 -20.68
N THR A 216 26.04 27.53 -19.90
CA THR A 216 26.31 28.40 -18.76
C THR A 216 25.65 27.87 -17.49
N LEU A 217 26.25 28.16 -16.33
CA LEU A 217 25.71 27.79 -15.02
C LEU A 217 24.34 28.43 -14.77
N ALA A 218 24.15 29.69 -15.19
CA ALA A 218 22.88 30.38 -15.05
C ALA A 218 21.77 29.68 -15.85
N ALA A 219 22.05 29.28 -17.10
CA ALA A 219 21.10 28.53 -17.92
C ALA A 219 20.80 27.14 -17.33
N GLU A 220 21.81 26.44 -16.81
CA GLU A 220 21.60 25.14 -16.14
C GLU A 220 20.75 25.30 -14.87
N ALA A 221 21.03 26.31 -14.05
CA ALA A 221 20.30 26.58 -12.83
C ALA A 221 18.82 26.94 -13.11
N SER A 222 18.54 27.73 -14.14
CA SER A 222 17.16 28.01 -14.58
C SER A 222 16.45 26.77 -15.12
N ALA A 223 17.14 25.92 -15.88
CA ALA A 223 16.57 24.67 -16.38
C ALA A 223 16.23 23.71 -15.24
N LEU A 224 17.13 23.59 -14.25
CA LEU A 224 16.92 22.76 -13.06
C LEU A 224 15.80 23.31 -12.16
N GLU A 225 15.68 24.63 -12.00
CA GLU A 225 14.55 25.25 -11.30
C GLU A 225 13.22 24.92 -12.01
N ALA A 226 13.16 25.09 -13.34
CA ALA A 226 11.97 24.79 -14.11
C ALA A 226 11.58 23.31 -13.99
N TRP A 227 12.57 22.41 -14.06
CA TRP A 227 12.37 20.98 -13.87
C TRP A 227 11.82 20.65 -12.49
N ILE A 228 12.46 21.09 -11.40
CA ILE A 228 11.99 20.74 -10.04
C ILE A 228 10.62 21.35 -9.74
N ARG A 229 10.35 22.56 -10.24
CA ARG A 229 9.03 23.20 -10.14
C ARG A 229 7.94 22.40 -10.85
N SER A 230 8.25 21.75 -11.98
CA SER A 230 7.29 20.90 -12.70
C SER A 230 6.96 19.59 -11.96
N LYS A 231 7.80 19.20 -10.99
CA LYS A 231 7.70 17.93 -10.27
C LYS A 231 7.12 18.07 -8.87
N VAL A 232 7.17 19.26 -8.28
CA VAL A 232 6.76 19.46 -6.89
C VAL A 232 5.91 20.70 -6.76
N THR A 233 4.65 20.52 -6.38
CA THR A 233 3.68 21.62 -6.25
C THR A 233 3.46 22.08 -4.81
N LEU A 234 3.67 21.17 -3.84
CA LEU A 234 3.32 21.39 -2.44
C LEU A 234 4.51 21.70 -1.51
N HIS A 235 5.76 21.59 -1.99
CA HIS A 235 6.97 21.91 -1.21
C HIS A 235 7.68 23.17 -1.72
N GLN A 236 8.46 23.80 -0.84
CA GLN A 236 9.42 24.81 -1.27
C GLN A 236 10.51 24.16 -2.13
N PHE A 237 10.78 24.75 -3.29
CA PHE A 237 11.85 24.32 -4.19
C PHE A 237 12.98 25.35 -4.26
N PRO A 238 14.23 24.92 -4.52
CA PRO A 238 15.36 25.84 -4.65
C PRO A 238 15.22 26.68 -5.93
N THR A 239 15.42 27.99 -5.79
CA THR A 239 15.45 28.93 -6.93
C THR A 239 16.76 28.81 -7.70
N ALA A 240 16.79 29.27 -8.95
CA ALA A 240 17.98 29.28 -9.79
C ALA A 240 19.18 29.95 -9.09
N LYS A 241 18.96 31.06 -8.38
CA LYS A 241 20.02 31.73 -7.60
C LYS A 241 20.61 30.83 -6.51
N THR A 242 19.77 30.06 -5.82
CA THR A 242 20.22 29.10 -4.80
C THR A 242 20.97 27.94 -5.44
N ILE A 243 20.47 27.40 -6.55
CA ILE A 243 21.10 26.31 -7.31
C ILE A 243 22.49 26.76 -7.81
N GLU A 244 22.58 27.94 -8.43
CA GLU A 244 23.83 28.52 -8.93
C GLU A 244 24.87 28.67 -7.81
N LYS A 245 24.46 29.25 -6.67
CA LYS A 245 25.35 29.45 -5.52
C LYS A 245 25.87 28.14 -4.95
N THR A 246 24.99 27.14 -4.81
CA THR A 246 25.32 25.90 -4.11
C THR A 246 25.98 24.86 -5.01
N LEU A 247 25.60 24.77 -6.28
CA LEU A 247 26.08 23.75 -7.22
C LEU A 247 27.14 24.27 -8.21
N GLY A 248 27.52 25.55 -8.15
CA GLY A 248 28.45 26.14 -9.11
C GLY A 248 29.82 25.44 -9.21
N ASN A 249 30.36 24.93 -8.09
CA ASN A 249 31.61 24.17 -8.11
C ASN A 249 31.45 22.79 -8.78
N GLU A 250 30.32 22.12 -8.55
CA GLU A 250 30.02 20.82 -9.16
C GLU A 250 29.81 20.98 -10.67
N TYR A 251 29.06 22.00 -11.11
CA TYR A 251 28.89 22.33 -12.53
C TYR A 251 30.23 22.52 -13.25
N LYS A 252 31.15 23.30 -12.65
CA LYS A 252 32.49 23.52 -13.21
C LYS A 252 33.25 22.21 -13.38
N ALA A 253 33.21 21.33 -12.38
CA ALA A 253 33.87 20.03 -12.43
C ALA A 253 33.28 19.12 -13.53
N LEU A 254 31.95 19.07 -13.65
CA LEU A 254 31.26 18.29 -14.68
C LEU A 254 31.56 18.82 -16.10
N LYS A 255 31.56 20.14 -16.29
CA LYS A 255 31.87 20.74 -17.59
C LYS A 255 33.30 20.48 -18.05
N GLN A 256 34.26 20.53 -17.12
CA GLN A 256 35.65 20.19 -17.40
C GLN A 256 35.81 18.73 -17.84
N ARG A 257 35.14 17.79 -17.15
CA ARG A 257 35.16 16.36 -17.52
C ARG A 257 34.54 16.11 -18.89
N SER A 258 33.36 16.65 -19.14
CA SER A 258 32.67 16.52 -20.42
C SER A 258 33.49 17.10 -21.59
N THR A 259 34.19 18.23 -21.38
CA THR A 259 35.07 18.82 -22.40
C THR A 259 36.29 17.93 -22.68
N ALA A 260 36.88 17.35 -21.65
CA ALA A 260 38.04 16.46 -21.77
C ALA A 260 37.69 15.13 -22.45
N GLU A 261 36.48 14.61 -22.24
CA GLU A 261 35.98 13.40 -22.92
C GLU A 261 35.72 13.64 -24.41
N ILE A 262 35.12 14.78 -24.77
CA ILE A 262 34.91 15.18 -26.17
C ILE A 262 36.24 15.34 -26.93
N GLN A 263 37.29 15.84 -26.27
CA GLN A 263 38.63 15.96 -26.88
C GLN A 263 39.33 14.61 -27.07
N LYS A 264 39.02 13.59 -26.25
CA LYS A 264 39.59 12.24 -26.40
C LYS A 264 38.91 11.41 -27.48
N SER A 265 37.66 11.71 -27.83
CA SER A 265 36.88 10.97 -28.83
C SER A 265 36.98 11.54 -30.26
N ASN A 266 37.67 12.67 -30.45
CA ASN A 266 37.97 13.29 -31.75
C ASN A 266 39.50 13.41 -31.96
N PRO A 267 40.24 12.30 -32.19
CA PRO A 267 41.66 12.36 -32.55
C PRO A 267 41.91 12.91 -33.97
#